data_AF-A0A6B2V7Y9-F1
#
_entry.id   AF-A0A6B2V7Y9-F1
#
_cell.length_a   1.000
_cell.length_b   1.000
_cell.length_c   1.000
_cell.angle_alpha   90.00
_cell.angle_beta   90.00
_cell.angle_gamma   90.00
#
_symmetry.space_group_name_H-M   'P 1'
#
loop_
_entity.id
_entity.type
_entity.pdbx_description
1 polymer ?
#
loop_
_entity_poly.entity_id
_entity_poly.type
_entity_poly.pdbx_seq_one_letter_code
_entity_poly.pdbx_strand_id
1 'polypeptide(L)'
;MDAEHGFVSRRRFLEASAAGVAGVSPGAVRAPGAAAGRFLTFRETTGGSVTARAADDFVIAEVQGVLWRVPRAGGDAVRLTDWDLEATRPALSPDGRTVALCGYRGGGFHLWAMRPDGG
;
A
#
# COMPACT_ATOMS: atom_id res chain seq x y z
N MET A 1 23.80 14.84 25.85
CA MET A 1 22.96 15.59 24.91
C MET A 1 23.60 15.43 23.54
N ASP A 2 23.31 14.28 22.95
CA ASP A 2 23.48 13.89 21.55
C ASP A 2 22.66 14.84 20.64
N ALA A 3 22.89 15.02 19.35
CA ALA A 3 23.70 14.30 18.37
C ALA A 3 24.22 15.30 17.32
N GLU A 4 25.47 15.16 16.91
CA GLU A 4 26.03 15.86 15.76
C GLU A 4 25.65 15.06 14.49
N HIS A 5 24.68 15.55 13.71
CA HIS A 5 24.33 14.95 12.43
C HIS A 5 25.35 15.34 11.36
N GLY A 6 26.34 14.48 11.16
CA GLY A 6 27.37 14.66 10.13
C GLY A 6 26.78 14.60 8.72
N PHE A 7 26.93 15.68 7.95
CA PHE A 7 26.56 15.71 6.53
C PHE A 7 27.51 14.83 5.70
N VAL A 8 26.98 13.80 5.06
CA VAL A 8 27.71 13.01 4.07
C VAL A 8 27.64 13.71 2.72
N SER A 9 28.77 14.28 2.28
CA SER A 9 28.91 14.86 0.94
C SER A 9 28.90 13.77 -0.14
N ARG A 10 28.29 14.06 -1.30
CA ARG A 10 28.30 13.23 -2.51
C ARG A 10 29.70 12.74 -2.89
N ARG A 11 30.74 13.53 -2.61
CA ARG A 11 32.14 13.17 -2.85
C ARG A 11 32.63 12.05 -1.92
N ARG A 12 32.29 12.12 -0.63
CA ARG A 12 32.61 11.07 0.35
C ARG A 12 31.87 9.76 0.07
N PHE A 13 30.65 9.84 -0.48
CA PHE A 13 29.92 8.65 -0.89
C PHE A 13 30.62 7.88 -2.02
N LEU A 14 31.24 8.58 -2.97
CA LEU A 14 31.90 7.96 -4.12
C LEU A 14 33.31 7.44 -3.82
N GLU A 15 34.00 8.00 -2.83
CA GLU A 15 35.31 7.49 -2.39
C GLU A 15 35.17 6.17 -1.60
N ALA A 16 34.04 5.95 -0.91
CA ALA A 16 33.78 4.74 -0.14
C ALA A 16 33.49 3.49 -1.00
N SER A 17 33.23 3.63 -2.31
CA SER A 17 32.86 2.50 -3.19
C SER A 17 34.04 1.90 -3.98
N ALA A 18 35.27 2.36 -3.78
CA ALA A 18 36.42 1.95 -4.60
C ALA A 18 37.33 0.87 -4.01
N ALA A 19 36.99 0.24 -2.88
CA ALA A 19 37.82 -0.80 -2.28
C ALA A 19 37.06 -2.14 -2.14
N GLY A 20 37.34 -3.08 -3.04
CA GLY A 20 37.09 -4.51 -2.80
C GLY A 20 36.56 -5.31 -3.99
N VAL A 21 37.43 -5.65 -4.95
CA VAL A 21 37.23 -6.85 -5.79
C VAL A 21 38.39 -7.82 -5.54
N ALA A 22 38.22 -8.67 -4.52
CA ALA A 22 38.95 -9.91 -4.38
C ALA A 22 38.04 -11.06 -4.84
N GLY A 23 38.59 -11.94 -5.68
CA GLY A 23 37.85 -12.93 -6.47
C GLY A 23 36.94 -13.85 -5.65
N VAL A 24 35.71 -14.01 -6.12
CA VAL A 24 34.75 -15.00 -5.64
C VAL A 24 34.64 -16.06 -6.73
N SER A 25 34.95 -17.31 -6.40
CA SER A 25 34.58 -18.47 -7.23
C SER A 25 33.07 -18.40 -7.53
N PRO A 26 32.58 -18.77 -8.72
CA PRO A 26 31.14 -18.84 -8.96
C PRO A 26 30.55 -19.99 -8.15
N GLY A 27 30.28 -19.74 -6.87
CA GLY A 27 29.36 -20.53 -6.06
C GLY A 27 27.98 -20.33 -6.65
N ALA A 28 27.27 -21.44 -6.86
CA ALA A 28 25.93 -21.44 -7.43
C ALA A 28 25.09 -20.30 -6.85
N VAL A 29 24.70 -19.35 -7.70
CA VAL A 29 23.77 -18.29 -7.33
C VAL A 29 22.47 -18.99 -6.97
N ARG A 30 22.23 -19.15 -5.67
CA ARG A 30 20.92 -19.56 -5.18
C ARG A 30 19.98 -18.45 -5.62
N ALA A 31 19.06 -18.81 -6.53
CA ALA A 31 17.98 -17.92 -6.91
C ALA A 31 17.39 -17.32 -5.61
N PRO A 32 17.17 -16.00 -5.54
CA PRO A 32 16.56 -15.41 -4.36
C PRO A 32 15.28 -16.20 -4.08
N GLY A 33 15.28 -16.95 -2.97
CA GLY A 33 14.10 -17.66 -2.54
C GLY A 33 13.01 -16.61 -2.43
N ALA A 34 11.87 -16.85 -3.09
CA ALA A 34 10.73 -15.94 -3.09
C ALA A 34 10.55 -15.43 -1.65
N ALA A 35 10.83 -14.14 -1.43
CA ALA A 35 10.75 -13.57 -0.11
C ALA A 35 9.34 -13.84 0.39
N ALA A 36 9.22 -14.62 1.47
CA ALA A 36 7.93 -14.90 2.06
C ALA A 36 7.26 -13.54 2.33
N GLY A 37 6.11 -13.31 1.69
CA GLY A 37 5.39 -12.05 1.83
C GLY A 37 5.18 -11.73 3.30
N ARG A 38 5.38 -10.46 3.67
CA ARG A 38 5.00 -10.00 5.01
C ARG A 38 3.51 -9.72 4.97
N PHE A 39 2.75 -10.44 5.78
CA PHE A 39 1.30 -10.25 5.90
C PHE A 39 0.99 -9.51 7.19
N LEU A 40 0.03 -8.59 7.11
CA LEU A 40 -0.57 -7.94 8.27
C LEU A 40 -2.01 -8.44 8.39
N THR A 41 -2.35 -8.95 9.58
CA THR A 41 -3.72 -9.39 9.88
C THR A 41 -4.36 -8.34 10.79
N PHE A 42 -5.38 -7.66 10.27
CA PHE A 42 -6.23 -6.77 11.04
C PHE A 42 -7.48 -7.53 11.47
N ARG A 43 -7.79 -7.51 12.77
CA ARG A 43 -9.01 -8.12 13.32
C ARG A 43 -10.05 -7.09 13.74
N GLU A 44 -9.60 -5.89 14.06
CA GLU A 44 -10.44 -4.78 14.54
C GLU A 44 -9.91 -3.48 13.97
N THR A 45 -10.82 -2.52 13.73
CA THR A 45 -10.50 -1.17 13.28
C THR A 45 -11.38 -0.18 14.04
N THR A 46 -10.84 0.98 14.39
CA THR A 46 -11.60 2.10 14.96
C THR A 46 -11.59 3.24 13.96
N GLY A 47 -12.77 3.75 13.61
CA GLY A 47 -12.89 4.83 12.62
C GLY A 47 -12.88 4.38 11.16
N GLY A 48 -12.63 3.09 10.89
CA GLY A 48 -12.73 2.52 9.54
C GLY A 48 -14.15 2.60 8.97
N SER A 49 -14.25 2.67 7.66
CA SER A 49 -15.51 2.79 6.92
C SER A 49 -15.70 1.64 5.93
N VAL A 50 -16.96 1.25 5.68
CA VAL A 50 -17.30 0.16 4.77
C VAL A 50 -18.54 0.50 3.95
N THR A 51 -18.54 0.11 2.68
CA THR A 51 -19.70 0.22 1.78
C THR A 51 -19.91 -1.10 1.04
N ALA A 52 -21.16 -1.41 0.73
CA ALA A 52 -21.54 -2.65 0.08
C ALA A 52 -22.87 -2.50 -0.65
N ARG A 53 -23.07 -3.37 -1.64
CA ARG A 53 -24.35 -3.58 -2.31
C ARG A 53 -24.82 -5.00 -2.01
N ALA A 54 -26.11 -5.18 -1.73
CA ALA A 54 -26.64 -6.48 -1.33
C ALA A 54 -26.42 -7.59 -2.36
N ALA A 55 -26.43 -7.25 -3.64
CA ALA A 55 -26.27 -8.19 -4.75
C ALA A 55 -24.80 -8.51 -5.08
N ASP A 56 -23.83 -7.87 -4.43
CA ASP A 56 -22.41 -8.16 -4.63
C ASP A 56 -21.89 -9.16 -3.59
N ASP A 57 -20.92 -9.98 -4.02
CA ASP A 57 -20.23 -10.97 -3.20
C ASP A 57 -19.01 -10.40 -2.45
N PHE A 58 -18.85 -9.08 -2.45
CA PHE A 58 -17.76 -8.36 -1.80
C PHE A 58 -18.26 -7.14 -1.02
N VAL A 59 -17.38 -6.60 -0.17
CA VAL A 59 -17.50 -5.29 0.44
C VAL A 59 -16.29 -4.45 0.05
N ILE A 60 -16.43 -3.12 0.10
CA ILE A 60 -15.30 -2.21 0.01
C ILE A 60 -15.08 -1.63 1.39
N ALA A 61 -13.93 -1.94 1.97
CA ALA A 61 -13.55 -1.52 3.31
C ALA A 61 -12.32 -0.63 3.26
N GLU A 62 -12.33 0.41 4.07
CA GLU A 62 -11.18 1.24 4.34
C GLU A 62 -10.38 0.67 5.51
N VAL A 63 -9.09 0.45 5.29
CA VAL A 63 -8.14 -0.02 6.29
C VAL A 63 -6.84 0.76 6.14
N GLN A 64 -6.45 1.51 7.17
CA GLN A 64 -5.23 2.31 7.20
C GLN A 64 -5.12 3.32 6.04
N GLY A 65 -6.21 4.04 5.74
CA GLY A 65 -6.22 5.04 4.66
C GLY A 65 -6.16 4.46 3.25
N VAL A 66 -6.53 3.18 3.09
CA VAL A 66 -6.55 2.48 1.81
C VAL A 66 -7.87 1.73 1.65
N LEU A 67 -8.46 1.81 0.46
CA LEU A 67 -9.64 1.01 0.13
C LEU A 67 -9.24 -0.37 -0.37
N TRP A 68 -9.93 -1.37 0.14
CA TRP A 68 -9.78 -2.77 -0.20
C TRP A 68 -11.11 -3.35 -0.63
N ARG A 69 -11.10 -4.14 -1.69
CA ARG A 69 -12.20 -5.04 -2.04
C ARG A 69 -12.00 -6.36 -1.32
N VAL A 70 -12.94 -6.69 -0.43
CA VAL A 70 -12.87 -7.89 0.43
C VAL A 70 -14.04 -8.82 0.09
N PRO A 71 -13.80 -10.10 -0.23
CA PRO A 71 -14.89 -11.06 -0.42
C PRO A 71 -15.77 -11.14 0.84
N ARG A 72 -17.10 -11.23 0.67
CA ARG A 72 -18.06 -11.36 1.79
C ARG A 72 -17.87 -12.64 2.59
N ALA A 73 -17.38 -13.70 1.94
CA ALA A 73 -17.02 -14.95 2.60
C ALA A 73 -15.70 -14.85 3.40
N GLY A 74 -15.00 -13.71 3.35
CA GLY A 74 -13.62 -13.58 3.81
C GLY A 74 -12.61 -14.14 2.80
N GLY A 75 -11.32 -13.95 3.10
CA GLY A 75 -10.22 -14.38 2.23
C GLY A 75 -9.34 -13.20 1.80
N ASP A 76 -8.67 -13.36 0.66
CA ASP A 76 -7.70 -12.39 0.17
C ASP A 76 -8.38 -11.10 -0.31
N ALA A 77 -7.94 -9.98 0.26
CA ALA A 77 -8.41 -8.65 -0.11
C ALA A 77 -7.58 -8.11 -1.29
N VAL A 78 -8.24 -7.39 -2.20
CA VAL A 78 -7.60 -6.70 -3.33
C VAL A 78 -7.52 -5.21 -3.03
N ARG A 79 -6.33 -4.62 -3.13
CA ARG A 79 -6.12 -3.19 -2.94
C ARG A 79 -6.75 -2.41 -4.11
N LEU A 80 -7.55 -1.39 -3.81
CA LEU A 80 -8.19 -0.53 -4.81
C LEU A 80 -7.48 0.82 -4.98
N THR A 81 -6.93 1.39 -3.90
CA THR A 81 -6.24 2.69 -3.94
C THR A 81 -4.77 2.57 -3.60
N ASP A 82 -3.98 3.55 -4.02
CA ASP A 82 -2.59 3.67 -3.55
C ASP A 82 -2.52 4.08 -2.07
N TRP A 83 -1.37 3.78 -1.46
CA TRP A 83 -1.13 4.00 -0.02
C TRP A 83 -1.05 5.47 0.37
N ASP A 84 -0.73 6.35 -0.58
CA ASP A 84 -0.51 7.78 -0.36
C ASP A 84 -1.78 8.63 -0.52
N LEU A 85 -2.89 8.04 -1.00
CA LEU A 85 -4.14 8.76 -1.22
C LEU A 85 -4.89 9.07 0.09
N GLU A 86 -4.63 8.35 1.19
CA GLU A 86 -5.41 8.46 2.43
C GLU A 86 -6.92 8.35 2.15
N ALA A 87 -7.27 7.30 1.41
CA ALA A 87 -8.61 7.06 0.94
C ALA A 87 -9.55 6.69 2.09
N THR A 88 -10.66 7.41 2.22
CA THR A 88 -11.63 7.26 3.32
C THR A 88 -13.07 7.44 2.85
N ARG A 89 -14.03 7.00 3.68
CA ARG A 89 -15.48 7.22 3.50
C ARG A 89 -16.00 6.77 2.12
N PRO A 90 -15.77 5.51 1.71
CA PRO A 90 -16.22 5.03 0.42
C PRO A 90 -17.75 4.95 0.37
N ALA A 91 -18.32 5.23 -0.81
CA ALA A 91 -19.72 5.05 -1.11
C ALA A 91 -19.88 4.37 -2.48
N LEU A 92 -20.27 3.10 -2.47
CA LEU A 92 -20.58 2.35 -3.68
C LEU A 92 -21.95 2.80 -4.22
N SER A 93 -21.97 3.20 -5.48
CA SER A 93 -23.19 3.53 -6.22
C SER A 93 -24.20 2.38 -6.23
N PRO A 94 -25.52 2.65 -6.25
CA PRO A 94 -26.54 1.61 -6.28
C PRO A 94 -26.47 0.67 -7.48
N ASP A 95 -25.98 1.16 -8.63
CA ASP A 95 -25.77 0.36 -9.84
C ASP A 95 -24.46 -0.43 -9.82
N GLY A 96 -23.63 -0.24 -8.79
CA GLY A 96 -22.37 -0.95 -8.59
C GLY A 96 -21.26 -0.55 -9.57
N ARG A 97 -21.35 0.60 -10.25
CA ARG A 97 -20.37 0.99 -11.29
C ARG A 97 -19.30 1.95 -10.79
N THR A 98 -19.60 2.70 -9.76
CA THR A 98 -18.77 3.79 -9.23
C THR A 98 -18.64 3.71 -7.72
N VAL A 99 -17.45 4.00 -7.20
CA VAL A 99 -17.18 4.25 -5.79
C VAL A 99 -16.75 5.70 -5.65
N ALA A 100 -17.52 6.49 -4.90
CA ALA A 100 -17.07 7.81 -4.46
C ALA A 100 -16.31 7.69 -3.14
N LEU A 101 -15.27 8.51 -2.94
CA LEU A 101 -14.46 8.51 -1.71
C LEU A 101 -13.86 9.89 -1.42
N CYS A 102 -13.40 10.10 -0.19
CA CYS A 102 -12.51 11.21 0.15
C CYS A 102 -11.06 10.75 0.04
N GLY A 103 -10.17 11.59 -0.49
CA GLY A 103 -8.73 11.29 -0.57
C GLY A 103 -7.89 12.56 -0.51
N TYR A 104 -6.72 12.46 0.14
CA TYR A 104 -5.74 13.52 0.27
C TYR A 104 -4.73 13.46 -0.88
N ARG A 105 -4.66 14.52 -1.69
CA ARG A 105 -3.59 14.67 -2.68
C ARG A 105 -3.37 16.14 -3.00
N GLY A 106 -2.12 16.55 -3.14
CA GLY A 106 -1.79 17.93 -3.53
C GLY A 106 -2.10 18.98 -2.46
N GLY A 107 -2.12 18.60 -1.18
CA GLY A 107 -2.24 19.54 -0.06
C GLY A 107 -3.62 19.61 0.61
N GLY A 108 -4.60 18.82 0.17
CA GLY A 108 -5.93 18.80 0.78
C GLY A 108 -6.74 17.55 0.45
N PHE A 109 -7.88 17.41 1.15
CA PHE A 109 -8.87 16.38 0.87
C PHE A 109 -9.80 16.81 -0.26
N HIS A 110 -10.04 15.89 -1.18
CA HIS A 110 -10.96 16.05 -2.31
C HIS A 110 -11.89 14.84 -2.41
N LEU A 111 -12.96 15.00 -3.18
CA LEU A 111 -13.79 13.87 -3.62
C LEU A 111 -13.17 13.25 -4.86
N TRP A 112 -13.09 11.92 -4.85
CA TRP A 112 -12.62 11.10 -5.95
C TRP A 112 -13.70 10.09 -6.32
N ALA A 113 -13.65 9.62 -7.56
CA ALA A 113 -14.49 8.53 -8.03
C ALA A 113 -13.63 7.52 -8.77
N MET A 114 -13.92 6.25 -8.57
CA MET A 114 -13.25 5.14 -9.25
C MET A 114 -14.21 4.01 -9.53
N ARG A 115 -13.79 3.06 -10.37
CA ARG A 115 -14.52 1.79 -10.52
C ARG A 115 -14.28 0.90 -9.29
N PRO A 116 -15.25 0.07 -8.88
CA PRO A 116 -15.09 -0.82 -7.72
C PRO A 116 -14.09 -1.97 -7.94
N ASP A 117 -13.62 -2.16 -9.18
CA ASP A 117 -12.59 -3.14 -9.56
C ASP A 117 -11.17 -2.55 -9.58
N GLY A 118 -11.01 -1.23 -9.37
CA GLY A 118 -9.71 -0.58 -9.38
C GLY A 118 -9.17 -0.18 -10.76
N GLY A 119 -9.99 -0.34 -11.81
CA GLY A 119 -9.63 0.05 -13.19
C GLY A 119 -9.71 1.54 -13.49
#